data_AF-X1UH43-F1
#
_entry.id   AF-X1UH43-F1
#
_cell.length_a   1.000
_cell.length_b   1.000
_cell.length_c   1.000
_cell.angle_alpha   90.00
_cell.angle_beta   90.00
_cell.angle_gamma   90.00
#
_symmetry.space_group_name_H-M   'P 1'
#
loop_
_entity.id
_entity.type
_entity.pdbx_description
1 polymer ?
#
loop_
_entity_poly.entity_id
_entity_poly.type
_entity_poly.pdbx_seq_one_letter_code
_entity_poly.pdbx_strand_id
1 'polypeptide(L)'
;TRKLAVLVKKNSIMEAGVRSHKAWALGIVTSTRGTGHLRGAPALEFQKVPPEITKKLFGIGDISDPTSYKNKAALVVWQEKYKGVTDMIGTCAIPSVWTDINLLVPEDIAGLLNDITGKNYSPEELLNAGEILQNLEKSFNLLHAGFGRSDDMPPRKFTEIPFHSTP
;
A
#
# COMPACT_ATOMS: atom_id res chain seq x y z
N THR A 1 25.36 -10.23 14.49
CA THR A 1 24.07 -10.92 14.25
C THR A 1 22.95 -10.01 13.77
N ARG A 2 22.57 -8.89 14.43
CA ARG A 2 21.47 -8.01 13.95
C ARG A 2 21.62 -7.44 12.52
N LYS A 3 22.84 -7.14 12.07
CA LYS A 3 23.10 -6.57 10.72
C LYS A 3 22.71 -7.49 9.54
N LEU A 4 22.55 -8.79 9.78
CA LEU A 4 22.14 -9.76 8.76
C LEU A 4 20.63 -10.03 8.77
N ALA A 5 19.92 -9.59 9.81
CA ALA A 5 18.48 -9.73 9.89
C ALA A 5 17.81 -8.69 8.99
N VAL A 6 16.92 -9.15 8.10
CA VAL A 6 16.21 -8.28 7.15
C VAL A 6 14.93 -7.78 7.81
N LEU A 7 15.08 -6.73 8.62
CA LEU A 7 14.00 -6.20 9.46
C LEU A 7 13.70 -4.73 9.14
N VAL A 8 12.42 -4.34 9.24
CA VAL A 8 11.99 -2.94 9.33
C VAL A 8 10.98 -2.84 10.47
N LYS A 9 11.12 -1.82 11.33
CA LYS A 9 10.40 -1.71 12.61
C LYS A 9 10.50 -2.99 13.47
N LYS A 10 11.66 -3.66 13.44
CA LYS A 10 11.93 -4.95 14.11
C LYS A 10 11.08 -6.14 13.58
N ASN A 11 10.27 -5.94 12.54
CA ASN A 11 9.50 -7.00 11.89
C ASN A 11 10.24 -7.55 10.66
N SER A 12 10.13 -8.86 10.43
CA SER A 12 10.79 -9.53 9.32
C SER A 12 10.14 -9.21 7.98
N ILE A 13 10.95 -8.87 6.98
CA ILE A 13 10.46 -8.79 5.60
C ILE A 13 10.34 -10.21 5.05
N MET A 14 9.11 -10.63 4.79
CA MET A 14 8.76 -11.92 4.19
C MET A 14 8.20 -11.75 2.77
N GLU A 15 8.74 -10.78 2.04
CA GLU A 15 8.18 -10.31 0.77
C GLU A 15 9.19 -10.42 -0.38
N ALA A 16 8.71 -10.83 -1.55
CA ALA A 16 9.46 -10.76 -2.80
C ALA A 16 9.29 -9.38 -3.47
N GLY A 17 10.01 -9.14 -4.56
CA GLY A 17 9.78 -7.97 -5.42
C GLY A 17 10.31 -6.62 -4.90
N VAL A 18 10.77 -6.53 -3.65
CA VAL A 18 11.21 -5.29 -2.95
C VAL A 18 12.30 -4.49 -3.70
N ARG A 19 13.14 -5.15 -4.53
CA ARG A 19 14.16 -4.43 -5.34
C ARG A 19 13.63 -3.91 -6.67
N SER A 20 12.73 -4.68 -7.28
CA SER A 20 12.19 -4.47 -8.64
C SER A 20 10.98 -3.54 -8.69
N HIS A 21 10.14 -3.53 -7.66
CA HIS A 21 8.82 -2.89 -7.65
C HIS A 21 8.83 -1.78 -6.59
N LYS A 22 8.91 -0.51 -7.02
CA LYS A 22 9.16 0.63 -6.13
C LYS A 22 7.97 0.99 -5.27
N ALA A 23 6.75 0.96 -5.81
CA ALA A 23 5.56 1.20 -4.98
C ALA A 23 5.34 0.04 -3.99
N TRP A 24 5.52 -1.20 -4.43
CA TRP A 24 5.46 -2.38 -3.57
C TRP A 24 6.44 -2.28 -2.39
N ALA A 25 7.71 -1.98 -2.68
CA ALA A 25 8.74 -1.81 -1.66
C ALA A 25 8.41 -0.68 -0.67
N LEU A 26 7.97 0.47 -1.20
CA LEU A 26 7.60 1.62 -0.38
C LEU A 26 6.47 1.25 0.58
N GLY A 27 5.37 0.69 0.07
CA GLY A 27 4.21 0.31 0.88
C GLY A 27 4.50 -0.75 1.96
N ILE A 28 5.43 -1.69 1.69
CA ILE A 28 5.89 -2.67 2.69
C ILE A 28 6.67 -1.98 3.81
N VAL A 29 7.59 -1.08 3.45
CA VAL A 29 8.52 -0.47 4.39
C VAL A 29 7.82 0.59 5.25
N THR A 30 6.88 1.35 4.67
CA THR A 30 6.12 2.40 5.38
C THR A 30 4.95 1.87 6.20
N SER A 31 4.56 0.61 6.01
CA SER A 31 3.45 -0.04 6.73
C SER A 31 3.47 0.26 8.23
N THR A 32 2.31 0.66 8.74
CA THR A 32 2.07 1.05 10.13
C THR A 32 2.08 -0.12 11.10
N ARG A 33 1.86 -1.35 10.61
CA ARG A 33 1.82 -2.57 11.42
C ARG A 33 3.11 -3.41 11.40
N GLY A 34 4.18 -2.83 10.87
CA GLY A 34 5.40 -3.57 10.50
C GLY A 34 5.32 -4.13 9.08
N THR A 35 6.42 -4.72 8.61
CA THR A 35 6.59 -5.17 7.23
C THR A 35 5.54 -6.16 6.77
N GLY A 36 4.93 -5.88 5.62
CA GLY A 36 4.02 -6.80 4.93
C GLY A 36 3.23 -6.08 3.84
N HIS A 37 2.73 -6.84 2.85
CA HIS A 37 1.99 -6.26 1.73
C HIS A 37 0.55 -5.86 2.05
N LEU A 38 -0.03 -6.35 3.14
CA LEU A 38 -1.45 -6.17 3.50
C LEU A 38 -1.81 -4.76 4.03
N ARG A 39 -1.02 -3.73 3.75
CA ARG A 39 -1.33 -2.33 4.06
C ARG A 39 -1.22 -1.42 2.84
N GLY A 40 -0.03 -0.89 2.57
CA GLY A 40 0.19 0.09 1.51
C GLY A 40 0.78 -0.48 0.22
N ALA A 41 1.10 -1.78 0.15
CA ALA A 41 1.79 -2.36 -1.00
C ALA A 41 0.78 -2.64 -2.14
N PRO A 42 0.88 -1.94 -3.28
CA PRO A 42 -0.10 -2.04 -4.35
C PRO A 42 0.27 -3.18 -5.31
N ALA A 43 -0.55 -4.22 -5.39
CA ALA A 43 -0.36 -5.29 -6.37
C ALA A 43 -0.63 -4.84 -7.82
N LEU A 44 -1.28 -3.68 -8.01
CA LEU A 44 -1.47 -3.03 -9.32
C LEU A 44 -0.16 -2.82 -10.08
N GLU A 45 0.97 -2.66 -9.38
CA GLU A 45 2.28 -2.49 -10.01
C GLU A 45 2.71 -3.73 -10.82
N PHE A 46 2.18 -4.92 -10.50
CA PHE A 46 2.46 -6.17 -11.20
C PHE A 46 1.56 -6.40 -12.43
N GLN A 47 0.47 -5.64 -12.55
CA GLN A 47 -0.57 -5.87 -13.54
C GLN A 47 -0.36 -5.11 -14.85
N LYS A 48 0.65 -4.23 -14.92
CA LYS A 48 0.95 -3.38 -16.10
C LYS A 48 -0.28 -2.63 -16.62
N VAL A 49 -1.06 -2.08 -15.68
CA VAL A 49 -2.29 -1.35 -16.00
C VAL A 49 -1.99 -0.17 -16.94
N PRO A 50 -2.73 -0.01 -18.04
CA PRO A 50 -2.54 1.09 -18.96
C PRO A 50 -2.67 2.48 -18.29
N PRO A 51 -1.85 3.47 -18.66
CA PRO A 51 -1.83 4.79 -18.02
C PRO A 51 -3.18 5.51 -18.01
N GLU A 52 -3.96 5.38 -19.07
CA GLU A 52 -5.28 5.98 -19.21
C GLU A 52 -6.28 5.43 -18.18
N ILE A 53 -6.18 4.14 -17.87
CA ILE A 53 -7.01 3.50 -16.85
C ILE A 53 -6.59 3.98 -15.46
N THR A 54 -5.29 4.02 -15.19
CA THR A 54 -4.78 4.49 -13.89
C THR A 54 -5.13 5.94 -13.62
N LYS A 55 -5.15 6.78 -14.66
CA LYS A 55 -5.57 8.18 -14.57
C LYS A 55 -7.06 8.31 -14.32
N LYS A 56 -7.88 7.47 -14.97
CA LYS A 56 -9.33 7.46 -14.79
C LYS A 56 -9.74 6.99 -13.40
N LEU A 57 -9.18 5.88 -12.93
CA LEU A 57 -9.59 5.23 -11.68
C LEU A 57 -8.98 5.86 -10.43
N PHE A 58 -7.72 6.31 -10.53
CA PHE A 58 -6.96 6.73 -9.35
C PHE A 58 -6.53 8.20 -9.41
N GLY A 59 -6.70 8.88 -10.55
CA GLY A 59 -6.14 10.21 -10.77
C GLY A 59 -4.60 10.22 -10.88
N ILE A 60 -4.00 9.04 -11.06
CA ILE A 60 -2.54 8.85 -11.07
C ILE A 60 -2.07 8.67 -12.52
N GLY A 61 -0.89 9.22 -12.85
CA GLY A 61 -0.28 8.99 -14.16
C GLY A 61 0.25 7.57 -14.33
N ASP A 62 1.05 7.35 -15.38
CA ASP A 62 1.66 6.06 -15.68
C ASP A 62 2.42 5.43 -14.49
N ILE A 63 2.05 4.20 -14.14
CA ILE A 63 2.68 3.35 -13.12
C ILE A 63 3.23 2.04 -13.70
N SER A 64 3.19 1.85 -15.02
CA SER A 64 3.47 0.58 -15.71
C SER A 64 4.92 0.11 -15.59
N ASP A 65 5.88 1.03 -15.46
CA ASP A 65 7.27 0.71 -15.15
C ASP A 65 7.44 0.52 -13.63
N PRO A 66 7.62 -0.71 -13.12
CA PRO A 66 7.77 -0.97 -11.69
C PRO A 66 9.09 -0.45 -11.12
N THR A 67 10.09 -0.16 -11.96
CA THR A 67 11.42 0.26 -11.53
C THR A 67 11.54 1.78 -11.35
N SER A 68 10.65 2.54 -12.00
CA SER A 68 10.54 3.98 -11.89
C SER A 68 10.01 4.41 -10.52
N TYR A 69 10.45 5.58 -10.04
CA TYR A 69 9.90 6.22 -8.85
C TYR A 69 8.69 7.12 -9.15
N LYS A 70 8.43 7.41 -10.42
CA LYS A 70 7.34 8.30 -10.84
C LYS A 70 5.99 7.70 -10.43
N ASN A 71 5.11 8.53 -9.86
CA ASN A 71 3.75 8.18 -9.44
C ASN A 71 3.62 7.10 -8.34
N LYS A 72 4.72 6.48 -7.89
CA LYS A 72 4.70 5.36 -6.95
C LYS A 72 4.26 5.74 -5.54
N ALA A 73 4.66 6.91 -5.07
CA ALA A 73 4.21 7.42 -3.78
C ALA A 73 2.69 7.68 -3.78
N ALA A 74 2.17 8.29 -4.87
CA ALA A 74 0.73 8.50 -5.01
C ALA A 74 -0.05 7.19 -5.05
N LEU A 75 0.49 6.16 -5.72
CA LEU A 75 -0.10 4.82 -5.74
C LEU A 75 -0.14 4.17 -4.36
N VAL A 76 0.93 4.27 -3.58
CA VAL A 76 0.97 3.77 -2.19
C VAL A 76 -0.04 4.50 -1.33
N VAL A 77 -0.12 5.83 -1.42
CA VAL A 77 -1.11 6.62 -0.66
C VAL A 77 -2.53 6.19 -1.00
N TRP A 78 -2.86 6.02 -2.29
CA TRP A 78 -4.17 5.54 -2.71
C TRP A 78 -4.46 4.14 -2.13
N GLN A 79 -3.49 3.23 -2.22
CA GLN A 79 -3.61 1.87 -1.68
C GLN A 79 -3.78 1.86 -0.15
N GLU A 80 -3.07 2.71 0.58
CA GLU A 80 -3.22 2.85 2.03
C GLU A 80 -4.63 3.32 2.39
N LYS A 81 -5.19 4.31 1.67
CA LYS A 81 -6.58 4.75 1.87
C LYS A 81 -7.56 3.61 1.64
N TYR A 82 -7.51 3.01 0.45
CA TYR A 82 -8.41 1.93 0.05
C TYR A 82 -8.35 0.73 0.99
N LYS A 83 -7.13 0.25 1.30
CA LYS A 83 -6.96 -0.89 2.20
C LYS A 83 -7.48 -0.58 3.61
N GLY A 84 -7.34 0.67 4.07
CA GLY A 84 -7.89 1.12 5.35
C GLY A 84 -9.42 1.00 5.37
N VAL A 85 -10.09 1.37 4.28
CA VAL A 85 -11.54 1.18 4.13
C VAL A 85 -11.91 -0.30 4.19
N THR A 86 -11.24 -1.16 3.41
CA THR A 86 -11.54 -2.61 3.40
C THR A 86 -11.35 -3.26 4.78
N ASP A 87 -10.33 -2.82 5.55
CA ASP A 87 -10.11 -3.29 6.92
C ASP A 87 -11.21 -2.84 7.87
N MET A 88 -11.66 -1.58 7.78
CA MET A 88 -12.73 -1.05 8.64
C MET A 88 -14.07 -1.77 8.43
N ILE A 89 -14.40 -2.14 7.19
CA ILE A 89 -15.63 -2.86 6.87
C ILE A 89 -15.51 -4.37 7.01
N GLY A 90 -14.29 -4.88 7.26
CA GLY A 90 -14.03 -6.30 7.45
C GLY A 90 -14.07 -7.15 6.18
N THR A 91 -13.82 -6.57 5.01
CA THR A 91 -13.78 -7.32 3.75
C THR A 91 -12.38 -7.84 3.43
N CYS A 92 -12.33 -9.01 2.78
CA CYS A 92 -11.07 -9.59 2.32
C CYS A 92 -10.44 -8.77 1.19
N ALA A 93 -9.12 -8.65 1.16
CA ALA A 93 -8.39 -7.94 0.10
C ALA A 93 -8.30 -8.73 -1.23
N ILE A 94 -8.51 -10.05 -1.22
CA ILE A 94 -8.43 -10.87 -2.43
C ILE A 94 -9.55 -10.53 -3.45
N PRO A 95 -10.84 -10.45 -3.08
CA PRO A 95 -11.90 -10.07 -4.03
C PRO A 95 -12.00 -8.54 -4.22
N SER A 96 -10.87 -7.85 -4.35
CA SER A 96 -10.79 -6.39 -4.28
C SER A 96 -9.87 -5.80 -5.37
N VAL A 97 -9.84 -4.47 -5.49
CA VAL A 97 -8.96 -3.74 -6.44
C VAL A 97 -7.48 -4.11 -6.28
N TRP A 98 -7.09 -4.62 -5.10
CA TRP A 98 -5.75 -5.14 -4.90
C TRP A 98 -5.41 -6.27 -5.90
N THR A 99 -6.38 -7.15 -6.22
CA THR A 99 -6.19 -8.27 -7.14
C THR A 99 -6.45 -7.89 -8.60
N ASP A 100 -7.51 -7.13 -8.86
CA ASP A 100 -7.89 -6.70 -10.21
C ASP A 100 -8.73 -5.43 -10.13
N ILE A 101 -8.45 -4.47 -11.02
CA ILE A 101 -9.09 -3.14 -11.06
C ILE A 101 -10.62 -3.16 -11.25
N ASN A 102 -11.20 -4.29 -11.67
CA ASN A 102 -12.64 -4.45 -11.90
C ASN A 102 -13.35 -5.14 -10.72
N LEU A 103 -12.63 -5.49 -9.66
CA LEU A 103 -13.21 -6.03 -8.44
C LEU A 103 -13.53 -4.91 -7.45
N LEU A 104 -14.14 -5.26 -6.30
CA LEU A 104 -14.72 -4.38 -5.28
C LEU A 104 -14.13 -2.96 -5.21
N VAL A 105 -14.67 -2.01 -5.96
CA VAL A 105 -14.18 -0.62 -6.01
C VAL A 105 -14.77 0.22 -4.86
N PRO A 106 -14.22 1.42 -4.55
CA PRO A 106 -14.79 2.31 -3.54
C PRO A 106 -16.28 2.60 -3.72
N GLU A 107 -16.76 2.68 -4.97
CA GLU A 107 -18.17 2.85 -5.33
C GLU A 107 -19.03 1.67 -4.87
N ASP A 108 -18.55 0.44 -5.06
CA ASP A 108 -19.26 -0.77 -4.62
C ASP A 108 -19.36 -0.81 -3.09
N ILE A 109 -18.27 -0.42 -2.40
CA ILE A 109 -18.25 -0.36 -0.93
C ILE A 109 -19.24 0.69 -0.42
N ALA A 110 -19.28 1.88 -1.03
CA ALA A 110 -20.22 2.92 -0.65
C ALA A 110 -21.67 2.47 -0.85
N GLY A 111 -21.98 1.87 -2.00
CA GLY A 111 -23.31 1.31 -2.28
C GLY A 111 -23.71 0.26 -1.23
N LEU A 112 -22.84 -0.72 -0.98
CA LEU A 112 -23.09 -1.77 0.01
C LEU A 112 -23.34 -1.22 1.42
N LEU A 113 -22.52 -0.26 1.86
CA LEU A 113 -22.69 0.36 3.18
C LEU A 113 -23.99 1.16 3.26
N ASN A 114 -24.39 1.85 2.19
CA ASN A 114 -25.63 2.60 2.14
C ASN A 114 -26.84 1.67 2.21
N ASP A 115 -26.82 0.56 1.47
CA ASP A 115 -27.87 -0.46 1.49
C ASP A 115 -28.04 -1.10 2.89
N ILE A 116 -26.94 -1.36 3.58
CA ILE A 116 -26.97 -2.00 4.91
C ILE A 116 -27.36 -1.01 6.02
N THR A 117 -26.86 0.23 5.95
CA THR A 117 -26.97 1.18 7.08
C THR A 117 -28.06 2.23 6.90
N GLY A 118 -28.64 2.36 5.70
CA GLY A 118 -29.60 3.41 5.35
C GLY A 118 -28.97 4.82 5.30
N LYS A 119 -27.64 4.91 5.25
CA LYS A 119 -26.89 6.17 5.14
C LYS A 119 -26.56 6.48 3.69
N ASN A 120 -25.89 7.62 3.47
CA ASN A 120 -25.51 8.11 2.14
C ASN A 120 -24.02 8.46 2.10
N TYR A 121 -23.17 7.46 2.33
CA TYR A 121 -21.73 7.56 2.15
C TYR A 121 -21.37 7.68 0.67
N SER A 122 -20.40 8.53 0.38
CA SER A 122 -19.73 8.63 -0.92
C SER A 122 -18.37 7.90 -0.92
N PRO A 123 -17.87 7.49 -2.10
CA PRO A 123 -16.54 6.88 -2.22
C PRO A 123 -15.41 7.76 -1.69
N GLU A 124 -15.52 9.08 -1.90
CA GLU A 124 -14.54 10.07 -1.43
C GLU A 124 -14.49 10.14 0.10
N GLU A 125 -15.66 10.15 0.77
CA GLU A 125 -15.74 10.13 2.23
C GLU A 125 -15.11 8.86 2.81
N LEU A 126 -15.31 7.71 2.16
CA LEU A 126 -14.67 6.47 2.58
C LEU A 126 -13.15 6.53 2.44
N LEU A 127 -12.63 6.97 1.28
CA LEU A 127 -11.18 7.11 1.09
C LEU A 127 -10.56 8.13 2.07
N ASN A 128 -11.28 9.20 2.39
CA ASN A 128 -10.87 10.15 3.44
C ASN A 128 -10.84 9.49 4.82
N ALA A 129 -11.82 8.64 5.17
CA ALA A 129 -11.77 7.86 6.41
C ALA A 129 -10.56 6.92 6.45
N GLY A 130 -10.21 6.29 5.32
CA GLY A 130 -8.99 5.49 5.19
C GLY A 130 -7.70 6.29 5.38
N GLU A 131 -7.65 7.54 4.92
CA GLU A 131 -6.54 8.47 5.15
C GLU A 131 -6.41 8.87 6.62
N ILE A 132 -7.54 9.17 7.28
CA ILE A 132 -7.58 9.45 8.72
C ILE A 132 -7.04 8.27 9.50
N LEU A 133 -7.47 7.04 9.17
CA LEU A 133 -6.96 5.82 9.80
C LEU A 133 -5.44 5.69 9.65
N GLN A 134 -4.92 5.85 8.43
CA GLN A 134 -3.48 5.77 8.16
C GLN A 134 -2.68 6.79 8.99
N ASN A 135 -3.17 8.04 9.07
CA ASN A 135 -2.54 9.08 9.87
C ASN A 135 -2.63 8.83 11.36
N LEU A 136 -3.73 8.26 11.85
CA LEU A 136 -3.90 7.88 13.25
C LEU A 136 -2.92 6.77 13.64
N GLU A 137 -2.84 5.71 12.84
CA GLU A 137 -1.88 4.62 13.04
C GLU A 137 -0.43 5.13 13.00
N LYS A 138 -0.11 6.03 12.07
CA LYS A 138 1.22 6.62 11.97
C LYS A 138 1.54 7.55 13.15
N SER A 139 0.56 8.31 13.61
CA SER A 139 0.69 9.18 14.79
C SER A 139 0.92 8.34 16.05
N PHE A 140 0.21 7.23 16.21
CA PHE A 140 0.45 6.31 17.31
C PHE A 140 1.88 5.76 17.29
N ASN A 141 2.34 5.30 16.12
CA ASN A 141 3.70 4.81 15.95
C ASN A 141 4.76 5.84 16.33
N LEU A 142 4.57 7.09 15.91
CA LEU A 142 5.50 8.18 16.19
C LEU A 142 5.48 8.60 17.67
N LEU A 143 4.29 8.83 18.22
CA LEU A 143 4.10 9.43 19.55
C LEU A 143 4.23 8.42 20.70
N HIS A 144 3.89 7.15 20.45
CA HIS A 144 3.78 6.15 21.51
C HIS A 144 4.68 4.92 21.32
N ALA A 145 5.02 4.55 20.08
CA ALA A 145 5.89 3.39 19.81
C ALA A 145 7.35 3.76 19.49
N GLY A 146 7.64 5.05 19.28
CA GLY A 146 8.98 5.54 18.96
C GLY A 146 9.46 5.17 17.54
N PHE A 147 8.55 4.85 16.62
CA PHE A 147 8.87 4.58 15.22
C PHE A 147 8.66 5.82 14.35
N GLY A 148 9.75 6.41 13.90
CA GLY A 148 9.76 7.61 13.06
C GLY A 148 10.15 7.32 11.61
N ARG A 149 10.52 8.38 10.89
CA ARG A 149 10.97 8.29 9.49
C ARG A 149 12.20 7.40 9.31
N SER A 150 13.13 7.41 10.28
CA SER A 150 14.32 6.56 10.27
C SER A 150 13.99 5.06 10.29
N ASP A 151 12.80 4.70 10.78
CA ASP A 151 12.32 3.32 10.88
C ASP A 151 11.54 2.87 9.63
N ASP A 152 11.29 3.78 8.67
CA ASP A 152 10.69 3.50 7.37
C ASP A 152 11.77 3.39 6.28
N MET A 153 12.91 2.77 6.60
CA MET A 153 14.01 2.59 5.66
C MET A 153 14.14 1.14 5.23
N PRO A 154 14.28 0.85 3.92
CA PRO A 154 14.55 -0.50 3.46
C PRO A 154 15.89 -1.01 4.02
N PRO A 155 16.00 -2.31 4.36
CA PRO A 155 17.26 -2.86 4.86
C PRO A 155 18.37 -2.76 3.84
N ARG A 156 19.61 -2.60 4.34
CA ARG A 156 20.87 -2.56 3.57
C ARG A 156 20.97 -3.63 2.47
N LYS A 157 20.45 -4.83 2.73
CA LYS A 157 20.44 -5.95 1.76
C LYS A 157 19.76 -5.58 0.44
N PHE A 158 18.75 -4.71 0.46
CA PHE A 158 18.01 -4.32 -0.73
C PHE A 158 18.50 -3.02 -1.39
N THR A 159 19.25 -2.20 -0.66
CA THR A 159 19.73 -0.90 -1.15
C THR A 159 21.20 -0.88 -1.55
N GLU A 160 22.06 -1.63 -0.86
CA GLU A 160 23.52 -1.56 -1.05
C GLU A 160 24.11 -2.81 -1.70
N ILE A 161 23.43 -3.97 -1.58
CA ILE A 161 23.92 -5.22 -2.18
C ILE A 161 23.37 -5.33 -3.61
N PRO A 162 24.22 -5.21 -4.65
CA PRO A 162 23.77 -5.30 -6.02
C PRO A 162 23.19 -6.69 -6.32
N PHE A 163 22.29 -6.74 -7.30
CA PHE A 163 21.80 -8.02 -7.79
C PHE A 163 22.94 -8.74 -8.53
N HIS A 164 23.22 -9.98 -8.16
CA HIS A 164 24.08 -10.85 -8.94
C HIS A 164 23.18 -11.72 -9.82
N SER A 165 23.09 -11.36 -11.10
CA SER A 165 22.60 -12.28 -12.11
C SER A 165 23.67 -13.35 -12.30
N THR A 166 23.38 -14.59 -11.92
CA THR A 166 24.06 -15.71 -12.58
C THR A 166 23.66 -15.73 -14.06
N PRO A 167 24.56 -16.11 -14.98
CA PRO A 167 24.28 -16.18 -16.41
C PRO A 167 23.04 -17.01 -16.75
#